data_AF-A0A1A7WSE6-F1
#
_entry.id   AF-A0A1A7WSE6-F1
#
_cell.length_a   1.000
_cell.length_b   1.000
_cell.length_c   1.000
_cell.angle_alpha   90.00
_cell.angle_beta   90.00
_cell.angle_gamma   90.00
#
_symmetry.space_group_name_H-M   'P 1'
#
loop_
_entity.id
_entity.type
_entity.pdbx_description
1 polymer ?
#
loop_
_entity_poly.entity_id
_entity_poly.type
_entity_poly.pdbx_seq_one_letter_code
_entity_poly.pdbx_strand_id
1 'polypeptide(L)'
;MAADWEEIRRLAADFQRAQFADTVQRLSERNCIEIITKLVEDKKLDVVHTLDGKEFITPAQISREIRDELYVHGGRVNIVDLQQIINVDWVHVENRASDIAKSDRGAQLVLGQLIDDSYLDHLAEEVNDKLQEAGLIIIAELCKSYDLPGDFLTEELSKRLGKLIQGEMDQYIRGVIFTPAFVARHKARIRGLFSAITRPTPVSTMIGAFGFQEHLLYSVLEELVNSGRLKGSVVGGRQDKAVYVPDIYARTQNSWVDSFLQQNGYLEFDALLRLGIPDPSSYIRKRFKSSKLLFLRAACVGQALVDQVEASVEEAVSSASWTDLQPILPSCLSMEDTGMFISQAMRNTNTQSSARVLGGTVVVSEKFISSCLLLFDEALQQKAQTEVKNNPVFLITEEDLKQASILTESSAPSKKEKREAERRKKAAEGSGSMKAGGGGSNAREIRIRKTKKKARREEDSDEDTGPSQHSNTHPYER
;
A
#
# COMPACT_ATOMS: atom_id res chain seq x y z
N MET A 1 -35.01 67.89 47.40
CA MET A 1 -34.79 66.99 48.56
C MET A 1 -35.95 67.06 49.55
N ALA A 2 -36.31 68.19 50.18
CA ALA A 2 -37.49 68.24 51.07
C ALA A 2 -38.83 68.14 50.32
N ALA A 3 -38.95 68.78 49.15
CA ALA A 3 -40.16 68.75 48.33
C ALA A 3 -40.51 67.33 47.79
N ASP A 4 -39.51 66.53 47.39
CA ASP A 4 -39.71 65.12 46.97
C ASP A 4 -40.28 64.26 48.10
N TRP A 5 -39.82 64.47 49.35
CA TRP A 5 -40.31 63.71 50.49
C TRP A 5 -41.73 64.11 50.88
N GLU A 6 -42.10 65.38 50.73
CA GLU A 6 -43.48 65.85 50.88
C GLU A 6 -44.40 65.24 49.82
N GLU A 7 -43.92 65.13 48.58
CA GLU A 7 -44.66 64.56 47.45
C GLU A 7 -44.84 63.05 47.58
N ILE A 8 -43.80 62.31 47.97
CA ILE A 8 -43.88 60.88 48.30
C ILE A 8 -44.83 60.64 49.48
N ARG A 9 -44.79 61.49 50.52
CA ARG A 9 -45.67 61.36 51.68
C ARG A 9 -47.12 61.70 51.33
N ARG A 10 -47.35 62.65 50.44
CA ARG A 10 -48.67 62.98 49.90
C ARG A 10 -49.22 61.86 49.02
N LEU A 11 -48.40 61.30 48.12
CA LEU A 11 -48.76 60.13 47.31
C LEU A 11 -49.07 58.92 48.19
N ALA A 12 -48.31 58.69 49.27
CA ALA A 12 -48.59 57.63 50.24
C ALA A 12 -49.90 57.85 51.00
N ALA A 13 -50.19 59.11 51.38
CA ALA A 13 -51.45 59.45 52.05
C ALA A 13 -52.65 59.36 51.11
N ASP A 14 -52.51 59.76 49.84
CA ASP A 14 -53.53 59.63 48.82
C ASP A 14 -53.74 58.16 48.43
N PHE A 15 -52.68 57.34 48.41
CA PHE A 15 -52.76 55.90 48.23
C PHE A 15 -53.48 55.22 49.41
N GLN A 16 -53.16 55.60 50.66
CA GLN A 16 -53.90 55.12 51.83
C GLN A 16 -55.38 55.53 51.75
N ARG A 17 -55.68 56.79 51.42
CA ARG A 17 -57.07 57.24 51.25
C ARG A 17 -57.81 56.49 50.15
N ALA A 18 -57.14 56.17 49.03
CA ALA A 18 -57.72 55.38 47.95
C ALA A 18 -57.96 53.92 48.38
N GLN A 19 -57.07 53.33 49.19
CA GLN A 19 -57.26 51.98 49.74
C GLN A 19 -58.37 51.91 50.80
N PHE A 20 -58.56 52.98 51.59
CA PHE A 20 -59.62 53.08 52.60
C PHE A 20 -60.94 53.66 52.06
N ALA A 21 -60.97 54.12 50.81
CA ALA A 21 -62.21 54.51 50.15
C ALA A 21 -63.02 53.24 49.84
N ASP A 22 -64.06 53.00 50.64
CA ASP A 22 -64.98 51.90 50.40
C ASP A 22 -65.72 52.12 49.08
N THR A 23 -65.30 51.39 48.05
CA THR A 23 -66.05 51.27 46.81
C THR A 23 -67.30 50.42 47.09
N VAL A 24 -68.47 51.02 46.86
CA VAL A 24 -69.81 50.44 47.16
C VAL A 24 -70.08 49.12 46.40
N GLN A 25 -69.25 48.78 45.41
CA GLN A 25 -69.34 47.54 44.65
C GLN A 25 -67.98 46.86 44.60
N ARG A 26 -67.67 46.06 45.63
CA ARG A 26 -66.59 45.07 45.54
C ARG A 26 -67.11 43.85 44.80
N LEU A 27 -66.56 43.59 43.62
CA LEU A 27 -66.78 42.31 42.94
C LEU A 27 -66.13 41.22 43.80
N SER A 28 -66.90 40.20 44.15
CA SER A 28 -66.33 39.00 44.76
C SER A 28 -65.46 38.28 43.72
N GLU A 29 -64.46 37.54 44.18
CA GLU A 29 -63.59 36.74 43.31
C GLU A 29 -64.39 35.82 42.37
N ARG A 30 -65.48 35.23 42.89
CA ARG A 30 -66.43 34.44 42.11
C ARG A 30 -67.10 35.24 41.00
N ASN A 31 -67.53 36.47 41.28
CA ASN A 31 -68.14 37.34 40.26
C ASN A 31 -67.10 37.76 39.21
N CYS A 32 -65.84 38.01 39.60
CA CYS A 32 -64.76 38.28 38.66
C CYS A 32 -64.50 37.10 37.72
N ILE A 33 -64.45 35.88 38.26
CA ILE A 33 -64.27 34.65 37.46
C ILE A 33 -65.44 34.50 36.48
N GLU A 34 -66.69 34.63 36.94
CA GLU A 34 -67.88 34.50 36.08
C GLU A 34 -67.89 35.55 34.94
N ILE A 35 -67.47 36.80 35.23
CA ILE A 35 -67.34 37.85 34.21
C ILE A 35 -66.26 37.49 33.19
N ILE A 36 -65.09 37.03 33.65
CA ILE A 36 -63.99 36.64 32.75
C ILE A 36 -64.41 35.45 31.89
N THR A 37 -65.04 34.41 32.47
CA THR A 37 -65.55 33.25 31.72
C THR A 37 -66.56 33.68 30.66
N LYS A 38 -67.50 34.59 30.99
CA LYS A 38 -68.44 35.15 30.00
C LYS A 38 -67.74 35.94 28.89
N LEU A 39 -66.69 36.69 29.21
CA LEU A 39 -65.92 37.44 28.20
C LEU A 39 -65.11 36.52 27.28
N VAL A 40 -64.62 35.39 27.80
CA VAL A 40 -63.94 34.34 27.03
C VAL A 40 -64.95 33.61 26.12
N GLU A 41 -66.13 33.24 26.63
CA GLU A 41 -67.21 32.62 25.84
C GLU A 41 -67.67 33.51 24.68
N ASP A 42 -67.81 34.82 24.94
CA ASP A 42 -68.15 35.84 23.95
C ASP A 42 -67.01 36.14 22.96
N LYS A 43 -65.83 35.51 23.10
CA LYS A 43 -64.59 35.77 22.34
C LYS A 43 -64.12 37.23 22.38
N LYS A 44 -64.46 37.94 23.45
CA LYS A 44 -64.03 39.34 23.68
C LYS A 44 -62.70 39.42 24.44
N LEU A 45 -62.30 38.34 25.09
CA LEU A 45 -61.06 38.24 25.85
C LEU A 45 -60.39 36.87 25.60
N ASP A 46 -59.10 36.89 25.29
CA ASP A 46 -58.27 35.70 25.14
C ASP A 46 -57.27 35.64 26.30
N VAL A 47 -57.49 34.71 27.22
CA VAL A 47 -56.70 34.53 28.44
C VAL A 47 -56.53 33.05 28.75
N VAL A 48 -55.35 32.73 29.26
CA VAL A 48 -54.94 31.38 29.64
C VAL A 48 -54.82 31.32 31.16
N HIS A 49 -55.17 30.20 31.77
CA HIS A 49 -54.95 29.99 33.20
C HIS A 49 -53.54 29.49 33.48
N THR A 50 -52.98 29.90 34.62
CA THR A 50 -51.79 29.26 35.19
C THR A 50 -52.08 27.82 35.62
N LEU A 51 -51.05 26.98 35.72
CA LEU A 51 -51.19 25.58 36.16
C LEU A 51 -51.78 25.48 37.59
N ASP A 52 -51.55 26.50 38.42
CA ASP A 52 -52.13 26.62 39.76
C ASP A 52 -53.58 27.11 39.76
N GLY A 53 -54.12 27.53 38.62
CA GLY A 53 -55.48 28.04 38.44
C GLY A 53 -55.77 29.40 39.10
N LYS A 54 -54.74 30.07 39.62
CA LYS A 54 -54.88 31.31 40.42
C LYS A 54 -54.91 32.57 39.58
N GLU A 55 -54.32 32.53 38.39
CA GLU A 55 -54.08 33.73 37.58
C GLU A 55 -54.51 33.50 36.13
N PHE A 56 -55.01 34.58 35.51
CA PHE A 56 -55.31 34.64 34.08
C PHE A 56 -54.22 35.47 33.39
N ILE A 57 -53.55 34.86 32.42
CA ILE A 57 -52.44 35.45 31.68
C ILE A 57 -52.88 35.68 30.24
N THR A 58 -52.60 36.86 29.72
CA THR A 58 -52.86 37.17 28.30
C THR A 58 -51.74 36.61 27.41
N PRO A 59 -52.03 36.20 26.16
CA PRO A 59 -51.01 35.74 25.22
C PRO A 59 -49.89 36.76 24.95
N ALA A 60 -50.19 38.05 25.08
CA ALA A 60 -49.21 39.12 24.96
C ALA A 60 -48.23 39.15 26.14
N GLN A 61 -48.71 38.84 27.34
CA GLN A 61 -47.86 38.73 28.53
C GLN A 61 -46.96 37.50 28.44
N ILE A 62 -47.50 36.34 28.01
CA ILE A 62 -46.70 35.13 27.75
C ILE A 62 -45.57 35.44 26.75
N SER A 63 -45.86 36.18 25.66
CA SER A 63 -44.80 36.58 24.72
C SER A 63 -43.73 37.48 25.34
N ARG A 64 -44.11 38.34 26.29
CA ARG A 64 -43.14 39.23 26.95
C ARG A 64 -42.25 38.43 27.88
N GLU A 65 -42.84 37.58 28.71
CA GLU A 65 -42.11 36.70 29.62
C GLU A 65 -41.19 35.74 28.89
N ILE A 66 -41.62 35.12 27.78
CA ILE A 66 -40.73 34.27 26.95
C ILE A 66 -39.50 35.07 26.47
N ARG A 67 -39.66 36.32 26.05
CA ARG A 67 -38.51 37.14 25.60
C ARG A 67 -37.62 37.57 26.75
N ASP A 68 -38.21 37.95 27.88
CA ASP A 68 -37.46 38.37 29.06
C ASP A 68 -36.65 37.18 29.61
N GLU A 69 -37.26 35.99 29.70
CA GLU A 69 -36.57 34.77 30.10
C GLU A 69 -35.50 34.34 29.09
N LEU A 70 -35.77 34.46 27.78
CA LEU A 70 -34.76 34.21 26.76
C LEU A 70 -33.55 35.12 26.93
N TYR A 71 -33.76 36.40 27.25
CA TYR A 71 -32.67 37.34 27.51
C TYR A 71 -31.92 37.03 28.81
N VAL A 72 -32.64 36.73 29.90
CA VAL A 72 -32.05 36.41 31.21
C VAL A 72 -31.22 35.11 31.16
N HIS A 73 -31.67 34.12 30.39
CA HIS A 73 -30.96 32.87 30.17
C HIS A 73 -29.85 32.95 29.10
N GLY A 74 -29.47 34.15 28.66
CA GLY A 74 -28.35 34.34 27.74
C GLY A 74 -28.63 33.87 26.31
N GLY A 75 -29.90 33.90 25.89
CA GLY A 75 -30.33 33.65 24.52
C GLY A 75 -30.60 32.18 24.18
N ARG A 76 -30.60 31.25 25.13
CA ARG A 76 -31.02 29.85 24.90
C ARG A 76 -31.85 29.31 26.06
N VAL A 77 -33.05 28.82 25.76
CA VAL A 77 -33.95 28.26 26.78
C VAL A 77 -34.78 27.10 26.23
N ASN A 78 -35.00 26.05 27.02
CA ASN A 78 -35.88 24.94 26.66
C ASN A 78 -37.35 25.33 26.93
N ILE A 79 -38.28 24.92 26.05
CA ILE A 79 -39.71 25.13 26.25
C ILE A 79 -40.20 24.49 27.56
N VAL A 80 -39.64 23.34 27.95
CA VAL A 80 -40.01 22.66 29.20
C VAL A 80 -39.63 23.52 30.42
N ASP A 81 -38.49 24.19 30.37
CA ASP A 81 -38.05 25.08 31.44
C ASP A 81 -38.91 26.36 31.45
N LEU A 82 -39.20 26.92 30.27
CA LEU A 82 -40.14 28.05 30.13
C LEU A 82 -41.51 27.74 30.71
N GLN A 83 -42.02 26.52 30.51
CA GLN A 83 -43.31 26.09 31.08
C GLN A 83 -43.31 26.19 32.61
N GLN A 84 -42.22 25.77 33.26
CA GLN A 84 -42.09 25.80 34.72
C GLN A 84 -41.89 27.22 35.25
N ILE A 85 -41.12 28.05 34.55
CA ILE A 85 -40.83 29.43 34.95
C ILE A 85 -42.07 30.32 34.80
N ILE A 86 -42.78 30.20 33.67
CA ILE A 86 -43.98 30.99 33.33
C ILE A 86 -45.24 30.43 34.01
N ASN A 87 -45.18 29.17 34.48
CA ASN A 87 -46.31 28.48 35.14
C ASN A 87 -47.58 28.39 34.26
N VAL A 88 -47.41 28.22 32.95
CA VAL A 88 -48.48 28.08 31.96
C VAL A 88 -48.36 26.73 31.28
N ASP A 89 -49.48 26.16 30.81
CA ASP A 89 -49.47 24.88 30.11
C ASP A 89 -48.59 24.88 28.85
N TRP A 90 -47.94 23.74 28.59
CA TRP A 90 -46.93 23.56 27.56
C TRP A 90 -47.43 23.98 26.17
N VAL A 91 -48.68 23.64 25.84
CA VAL A 91 -49.27 23.92 24.52
C VAL A 91 -49.32 25.42 24.22
N HIS A 92 -49.63 26.24 25.24
CA HIS A 92 -49.69 27.68 25.05
C HIS A 92 -48.30 28.30 24.93
N VAL A 93 -47.33 27.79 25.69
CA VAL A 93 -45.93 28.24 25.62
C VAL A 93 -45.29 27.84 24.29
N GLU A 94 -45.47 26.60 23.82
CA GLU A 94 -44.91 26.11 22.55
C GLU A 94 -45.48 26.89 21.36
N ASN A 95 -46.81 27.05 21.29
CA ASN A 95 -47.45 27.80 20.21
C ASN A 95 -46.90 29.24 20.17
N ARG A 96 -46.72 29.85 21.34
CA ARG A 96 -46.21 31.22 21.41
C ARG A 96 -44.73 31.34 21.09
N ALA A 97 -43.92 30.38 21.51
CA ALA A 97 -42.52 30.28 21.10
C ALA A 97 -42.39 30.10 19.58
N SER A 98 -43.26 29.29 18.97
CA SER A 98 -43.33 29.11 17.51
C SER A 98 -43.72 30.42 16.80
N ASP A 99 -44.68 31.16 17.33
CA ASP A 99 -45.06 32.48 16.80
C ASP A 99 -43.89 33.47 16.90
N ILE A 100 -43.18 33.48 18.03
CA ILE A 100 -42.01 34.34 18.22
C ILE A 100 -40.95 34.00 17.19
N ALA A 101 -40.58 32.73 17.01
CA ALA A 101 -39.60 32.29 16.02
C ALA A 101 -40.01 32.56 14.55
N LYS A 102 -41.31 32.71 14.25
CA LYS A 102 -41.79 33.12 12.92
C LYS A 102 -41.81 34.63 12.74
N SER A 103 -42.12 35.36 13.80
CA SER A 103 -42.27 36.82 13.78
C SER A 103 -40.94 37.56 13.89
N ASP A 104 -40.01 37.00 14.66
CA ASP A 104 -38.69 37.55 14.89
C ASP A 104 -37.66 36.75 14.09
N ARG A 105 -36.84 37.46 13.31
CA ARG A 105 -35.76 36.82 12.55
C ARG A 105 -34.57 36.44 13.43
N GLY A 106 -34.47 37.02 14.63
CA GLY A 106 -33.41 36.75 15.58
C GLY A 106 -33.66 35.49 16.41
N ALA A 107 -34.90 35.02 16.53
CA ALA A 107 -35.23 33.85 17.35
C ALA A 107 -35.53 32.63 16.47
N GLN A 108 -34.96 31.48 16.82
CA GLN A 108 -35.14 30.22 16.11
C GLN A 108 -35.54 29.12 17.10
N LEU A 109 -36.45 28.25 16.66
CA LEU A 109 -36.92 27.12 17.47
C LEU A 109 -36.36 25.80 16.93
N VAL A 110 -35.56 25.11 17.74
CA VAL A 110 -34.84 23.89 17.36
C VAL A 110 -35.02 22.82 18.43
N LEU A 111 -35.60 21.67 18.09
CA LEU A 111 -35.80 20.53 19.01
C LEU A 111 -36.42 20.92 20.38
N GLY A 112 -37.35 21.87 20.38
CA GLY A 112 -37.99 22.36 21.61
C GLY A 112 -37.15 23.36 22.42
N GLN A 113 -36.09 23.89 21.83
CA GLN A 113 -35.28 24.97 22.40
C GLN A 113 -35.47 26.25 21.59
N LEU A 114 -35.69 27.36 22.29
CA LEU A 114 -35.73 28.70 21.70
C LEU A 114 -34.32 29.30 21.82
N ILE A 115 -33.76 29.70 20.69
CA ILE A 115 -32.38 30.21 20.56
C ILE A 115 -32.43 31.57 19.89
N ASP A 116 -31.77 32.55 20.50
CA ASP A 116 -31.60 33.89 19.97
C ASP A 116 -30.28 34.05 19.19
N ASP A 117 -30.26 35.00 18.26
CA ASP A 117 -29.11 35.31 17.42
C ASP A 117 -27.91 35.76 18.26
N SER A 118 -28.15 36.42 19.40
CA SER A 118 -27.09 36.82 20.34
C SER A 118 -26.35 35.61 20.94
N TYR A 119 -27.06 34.53 21.26
CA TYR A 119 -26.44 33.28 21.71
C TYR A 119 -25.60 32.66 20.60
N LEU A 120 -26.09 32.68 19.35
CA LEU A 120 -25.36 32.15 18.19
C LEU A 120 -24.11 32.97 17.87
N ASP A 121 -24.14 34.29 18.07
CA ASP A 121 -22.97 35.17 17.95
C ASP A 121 -21.92 34.85 19.00
N HIS A 122 -22.31 34.74 20.27
CA HIS A 122 -21.38 34.33 21.35
C HIS A 122 -20.83 32.92 21.14
N LEU A 123 -21.68 31.99 20.71
CA LEU A 123 -21.25 30.65 20.32
C LEU A 123 -20.21 30.70 19.18
N ALA A 124 -20.43 31.55 18.18
CA ALA A 124 -19.50 31.71 17.07
C ALA A 124 -18.17 32.33 17.51
N GLU A 125 -18.17 33.26 18.47
CA GLU A 125 -16.96 33.80 19.09
C GLU A 125 -16.18 32.70 19.84
N GLU A 126 -16.84 31.90 20.68
CA GLU A 126 -16.21 30.77 21.36
C GLU A 126 -15.65 29.73 20.39
N VAL A 127 -16.40 29.41 19.34
CA VAL A 127 -15.95 28.49 18.28
C VAL A 127 -14.76 29.09 17.55
N ASN A 128 -14.73 30.41 17.31
CA ASN A 128 -13.59 31.07 16.70
C ASN A 128 -12.35 30.99 17.60
N ASP A 129 -12.46 31.22 18.90
CA ASP A 129 -11.32 31.12 19.82
C ASP A 129 -10.75 29.70 19.85
N LYS A 130 -11.62 28.69 19.96
CA LYS A 130 -11.22 27.28 19.85
C LYS A 130 -10.58 26.98 18.49
N LEU A 131 -11.09 27.58 17.41
CA LEU A 131 -10.58 27.38 16.06
C LEU A 131 -9.20 28.00 15.90
N GLN A 132 -8.96 29.18 16.46
CA GLN A 132 -7.64 29.82 16.42
C GLN A 132 -6.62 29.04 17.26
N GLU A 133 -7.04 28.46 18.38
CA GLU A 133 -6.17 27.63 19.23
C GLU A 133 -5.82 26.29 18.57
N ALA A 134 -6.82 25.53 18.10
CA ALA A 134 -6.63 24.19 17.54
C ALA A 134 -6.22 24.20 16.06
N GLY A 135 -6.61 25.23 15.32
CA GLY A 135 -6.43 25.37 13.87
C GLY A 135 -7.44 24.61 13.00
N LEU A 136 -8.14 23.63 13.57
CA LEU A 136 -9.15 22.79 12.93
C LEU A 136 -10.23 22.43 13.94
N ILE A 137 -11.50 22.53 13.54
CA ILE A 137 -12.66 22.08 14.31
C ILE A 137 -13.58 21.23 13.45
N ILE A 138 -14.14 20.18 14.05
CA ILE A 138 -15.14 19.30 13.43
C ILE A 138 -16.52 19.64 14.01
N ILE A 139 -17.49 19.94 13.16
CA ILE A 139 -18.86 20.31 13.58
C ILE A 139 -19.51 19.18 14.37
N ALA A 140 -19.25 17.91 14.04
CA ALA A 140 -19.77 16.77 14.80
C ALA A 140 -19.30 16.74 16.26
N GLU A 141 -18.14 17.32 16.59
CA GLU A 141 -17.68 17.48 17.97
C GLU A 141 -18.40 18.64 18.65
N LEU A 142 -18.65 19.74 17.93
CA LEU A 142 -19.47 20.85 18.40
C LEU A 142 -20.91 20.42 18.71
N CYS A 143 -21.51 19.53 17.91
CA CYS A 143 -22.84 19.00 18.18
C CYS A 143 -22.92 18.33 19.55
N LYS A 144 -21.86 17.61 19.95
CA LYS A 144 -21.79 16.92 21.24
C LYS A 144 -21.59 17.88 22.40
N SER A 145 -20.78 18.92 22.22
CA SER A 145 -20.52 19.89 23.29
C SER A 145 -21.66 20.86 23.52
N TYR A 146 -22.37 21.24 22.46
CA TYR A 146 -23.43 22.25 22.52
C TYR A 146 -24.84 21.66 22.48
N ASP A 147 -25.01 20.36 22.27
CA ASP A 147 -26.31 19.68 22.18
C ASP A 147 -27.24 20.33 21.16
N LEU A 148 -26.72 20.52 19.94
CA LEU A 148 -27.44 21.13 18.81
C LEU A 148 -27.28 20.27 17.55
N PRO A 149 -28.28 20.24 16.65
CA PRO A 149 -28.20 19.47 15.41
C PRO A 149 -27.04 19.92 14.52
N GLY A 150 -26.39 18.97 13.84
CA GLY A 150 -25.25 19.27 12.98
C GLY A 150 -25.58 20.11 11.76
N ASP A 151 -26.74 19.86 11.13
CA ASP A 151 -27.19 20.66 9.98
C ASP A 151 -27.46 22.11 10.39
N PHE A 152 -28.05 22.30 11.58
CA PHE A 152 -28.32 23.60 12.18
C PHE A 152 -27.03 24.38 12.44
N LEU A 153 -26.08 23.76 13.15
CA LEU A 153 -24.78 24.38 13.41
C LEU A 153 -24.02 24.68 12.12
N THR A 154 -24.09 23.79 11.12
CA THR A 154 -23.43 24.03 9.84
C THR A 154 -23.98 25.26 9.15
N GLU A 155 -25.30 25.43 9.12
CA GLU A 155 -25.95 26.59 8.51
C GLU A 155 -25.61 27.88 9.28
N GLU A 156 -25.79 27.90 10.59
CA GLU A 156 -25.59 29.12 11.40
C GLU A 156 -24.12 29.55 11.49
N LEU A 157 -23.19 28.60 11.61
CA LEU A 157 -21.76 28.92 11.55
C LEU A 157 -21.37 29.40 10.15
N SER A 158 -21.95 28.84 9.08
CA SER A 158 -21.65 29.27 7.71
C SER A 158 -22.04 30.72 7.43
N LYS A 159 -23.15 31.21 8.02
CA LYS A 159 -23.58 32.62 7.93
C LYS A 159 -22.61 33.58 8.61
N ARG A 160 -21.83 33.08 9.57
CA ARG A 160 -20.90 33.83 10.44
C ARG A 160 -19.43 33.67 10.06
N LEU A 161 -19.12 32.78 9.12
CA LEU A 161 -17.79 32.66 8.51
C LEU A 161 -17.37 33.98 7.86
N GLY A 162 -16.12 34.38 8.09
CA GLY A 162 -15.54 35.62 7.58
C GLY A 162 -15.96 36.90 8.32
N LYS A 163 -16.91 36.81 9.26
CA LYS A 163 -17.31 37.93 10.13
C LYS A 163 -16.80 37.72 11.56
N LEU A 164 -17.38 36.74 12.25
CA LEU A 164 -17.02 36.36 13.62
C LEU A 164 -16.01 35.21 13.61
N ILE A 165 -16.20 34.25 12.70
CA ILE A 165 -15.32 33.08 12.59
C ILE A 165 -14.30 33.32 11.48
N GLN A 166 -13.04 33.43 11.86
CA GLN A 166 -11.91 33.57 10.93
C GLN A 166 -11.43 32.18 10.47
N GLY A 167 -12.26 31.52 9.67
CA GLY A 167 -11.98 30.18 9.14
C GLY A 167 -12.61 29.96 7.77
N GLU A 168 -12.25 28.85 7.15
CA GLU A 168 -12.78 28.36 5.89
C GLU A 168 -13.39 26.98 6.10
N MET A 169 -14.49 26.69 5.40
CA MET A 169 -15.06 25.34 5.31
C MET A 169 -14.62 24.70 4.00
N ASP A 170 -14.27 23.42 4.06
CA ASP A 170 -13.98 22.66 2.84
C ASP A 170 -15.27 22.42 2.04
N GLN A 171 -15.19 22.56 0.72
CA GLN A 171 -16.27 22.21 -0.19
C GLN A 171 -16.44 20.69 -0.32
N TYR A 172 -15.36 19.94 -0.09
CA TYR A 172 -15.34 18.47 -0.23
C TYR A 172 -15.65 17.75 1.09
N ILE A 173 -15.31 18.35 2.24
CA ILE A 173 -15.56 17.80 3.57
C ILE A 173 -16.52 18.73 4.30
N ARG A 174 -17.82 18.42 4.18
CA ARG A 174 -18.84 19.09 4.97
C ARG A 174 -18.59 18.81 6.45
N GLY A 175 -18.65 19.86 7.27
CA GLY A 175 -18.53 19.72 8.72
C GLY A 175 -17.13 19.92 9.29
N VAL A 176 -16.19 20.49 8.53
CA VAL A 176 -14.86 20.84 9.05
C VAL A 176 -14.58 22.31 8.76
N ILE A 177 -14.14 23.03 9.79
CA ILE A 177 -13.69 24.42 9.72
C ILE A 177 -12.21 24.45 10.04
N PHE A 178 -11.41 25.10 9.20
CA PHE A 178 -9.96 25.25 9.41
C PHE A 178 -9.51 26.69 9.23
N THR A 179 -8.37 27.03 9.81
CA THR A 179 -7.75 28.34 9.59
C THR A 179 -6.78 28.30 8.40
N PRO A 180 -6.62 29.41 7.66
CA PRO A 180 -5.59 29.51 6.63
C PRO A 180 -4.17 29.26 7.18
N ALA A 181 -3.92 29.66 8.44
CA ALA A 181 -2.67 29.42 9.14
C ALA A 181 -2.41 27.92 9.37
N PHE A 182 -3.44 27.16 9.72
CA PHE A 182 -3.36 25.71 9.87
C PHE A 182 -2.98 25.02 8.56
N VAL A 183 -3.61 25.41 7.44
CA VAL A 183 -3.31 24.88 6.10
C VAL A 183 -1.89 25.24 5.68
N ALA A 184 -1.47 26.49 5.87
CA ALA A 184 -0.11 26.94 5.55
C ALA A 184 0.94 26.18 6.37
N ARG A 185 0.69 25.96 7.66
CA ARG A 185 1.56 25.15 8.53
C ARG A 185 1.63 23.70 8.06
N HIS A 186 0.49 23.08 7.73
CA HIS A 186 0.45 21.73 7.19
C HIS A 186 1.23 21.62 5.88
N LYS A 187 1.00 22.54 4.94
CA LYS A 187 1.74 22.61 3.67
C LYS A 187 3.24 22.79 3.88
N ALA A 188 3.65 23.61 4.85
CA ALA A 188 5.07 23.78 5.20
C ALA A 188 5.69 22.51 5.79
N ARG A 189 4.96 21.79 6.67
CA ARG A 189 5.40 20.50 7.23
C ARG A 189 5.58 19.44 6.16
N ILE A 190 4.58 19.30 5.27
CA ILE A 190 4.62 18.37 4.12
C ILE A 190 5.82 18.72 3.23
N ARG A 191 5.95 19.99 2.85
CA ARG A 191 7.09 20.46 2.06
C ARG A 191 8.43 20.12 2.71
N GLY A 192 8.58 20.38 4.01
CA GLY A 192 9.80 20.11 4.76
C GLY A 192 10.15 18.62 4.77
N LEU A 193 9.17 17.77 5.08
CA LEU A 193 9.33 16.32 5.13
C LEU A 193 9.75 15.76 3.77
N PHE A 194 8.96 16.01 2.72
CA PHE A 194 9.21 15.42 1.40
C PHE A 194 10.44 16.02 0.71
N SER A 195 10.89 17.22 1.11
CA SER A 195 12.19 17.77 0.66
C SER A 195 13.39 17.01 1.23
N ALA A 196 13.24 16.36 2.39
CA ALA A 196 14.33 15.62 3.04
C ALA A 196 14.39 14.15 2.61
N ILE A 197 13.36 13.63 1.96
CA ILE A 197 13.31 12.25 1.51
C ILE A 197 14.26 12.07 0.33
N THR A 198 15.20 11.13 0.46
CA THR A 198 16.21 10.80 -0.56
C THR A 198 16.07 9.40 -1.14
N ARG A 199 15.07 8.62 -0.67
CA ARG A 199 14.79 7.25 -1.10
C ARG A 199 13.29 7.09 -1.36
N PRO A 200 12.86 6.15 -2.24
CA PRO A 200 11.46 5.83 -2.44
C PRO A 200 10.78 5.53 -1.10
N THR A 201 9.78 6.32 -0.72
CA THR A 201 9.14 6.23 0.59
C THR A 201 7.62 6.15 0.44
N PRO A 202 6.95 5.14 1.05
CA PRO A 202 5.50 5.06 1.05
C PRO A 202 4.87 6.27 1.76
N VAL A 203 3.88 6.89 1.13
CA VAL A 203 3.19 8.06 1.67
C VAL A 203 2.35 7.70 2.89
N SER A 204 1.74 6.50 2.92
CA SER A 204 0.91 6.02 4.02
C SER A 204 1.67 5.91 5.35
N THR A 205 2.93 5.47 5.31
CA THR A 205 3.78 5.43 6.51
C THR A 205 4.01 6.83 7.10
N MET A 206 4.06 7.87 6.25
CA MET A 206 4.25 9.24 6.70
C MET A 206 2.98 9.84 7.33
N ILE A 207 1.79 9.39 6.91
CA ILE A 207 0.51 9.81 7.50
C ILE A 207 0.48 9.46 8.98
N GLY A 208 0.70 8.19 9.31
CA GLY A 208 0.69 7.71 10.70
C GLY A 208 1.84 8.29 11.53
N ALA A 209 3.04 8.41 10.95
CA ALA A 209 4.22 8.88 11.69
C ALA A 209 4.15 10.37 12.09
N PHE A 210 3.51 11.21 11.28
CA PHE A 210 3.47 12.67 11.49
C PHE A 210 2.07 13.21 11.78
N GLY A 211 1.06 12.35 11.85
CA GLY A 211 -0.33 12.72 12.12
C GLY A 211 -0.92 13.65 11.05
N PHE A 212 -0.60 13.39 9.77
CA PHE A 212 -1.20 14.16 8.68
C PHE A 212 -2.63 13.70 8.41
N GLN A 213 -3.48 14.64 7.98
CA GLN A 213 -4.77 14.27 7.40
C GLN A 213 -4.57 13.76 5.97
N GLU A 214 -5.05 12.55 5.70
CA GLU A 214 -4.80 11.82 4.45
C GLU A 214 -5.21 12.59 3.20
N HIS A 215 -6.45 13.09 3.18
CA HIS A 215 -6.99 13.82 2.02
C HIS A 215 -6.16 15.08 1.69
N LEU A 216 -5.77 15.84 2.72
CA LEU A 216 -4.99 17.07 2.59
C LEU A 216 -3.56 16.76 2.17
N LEU A 217 -2.98 15.67 2.68
CA LEU A 217 -1.63 15.27 2.34
C LEU A 217 -1.51 14.98 0.84
N TYR A 218 -2.41 14.16 0.28
CA TYR A 218 -2.34 13.80 -1.13
C TYR A 218 -2.54 15.01 -2.05
N SER A 219 -3.51 15.87 -1.75
CA SER A 219 -3.78 17.07 -2.57
C SER A 219 -2.59 18.04 -2.53
N VAL A 220 -2.05 18.32 -1.34
CA VAL A 220 -0.91 19.24 -1.18
C VAL A 220 0.37 18.65 -1.75
N LEU A 221 0.62 17.35 -1.57
CA LEU A 221 1.81 16.69 -2.13
C LEU A 221 1.79 16.74 -3.66
N GLU A 222 0.65 16.43 -4.27
CA GLU A 222 0.46 16.50 -5.72
C GLU A 222 0.61 17.94 -6.24
N GLU A 223 0.03 18.93 -5.54
CA GLU A 223 0.21 20.34 -5.86
C GLU A 223 1.70 20.74 -5.84
N LEU A 224 2.44 20.36 -4.78
CA LEU A 224 3.85 20.70 -4.62
C LEU A 224 4.77 20.01 -5.64
N VAL A 225 4.40 18.82 -6.11
CA VAL A 225 5.10 18.10 -7.19
C VAL A 225 4.79 18.76 -8.53
N ASN A 226 3.51 19.02 -8.83
CA ASN A 226 3.09 19.64 -10.08
C ASN A 226 3.60 21.08 -10.23
N SER A 227 3.71 21.81 -9.11
CA SER A 227 4.30 23.15 -9.08
C SER A 227 5.83 23.13 -9.21
N GLY A 228 6.46 21.95 -9.22
CA GLY A 228 7.92 21.78 -9.25
C GLY A 228 8.63 22.19 -7.96
N ARG A 229 7.90 22.45 -6.86
CA ARG A 229 8.53 22.82 -5.58
C ARG A 229 9.22 21.63 -4.93
N LEU A 230 8.64 20.44 -5.08
CA LEU A 230 9.23 19.16 -4.71
C LEU A 230 9.73 18.46 -5.97
N LYS A 231 11.01 18.09 -5.98
CA LYS A 231 11.67 17.41 -7.10
C LYS A 231 11.55 15.91 -6.92
N GLY A 232 10.46 15.34 -7.43
CA GLY A 232 10.19 13.92 -7.40
C GLY A 232 8.87 13.60 -8.11
N SER A 233 8.50 12.33 -8.13
CA SER A 233 7.22 11.86 -8.64
C SER A 233 6.51 10.97 -7.62
N VAL A 234 5.18 10.99 -7.62
CA VAL A 234 4.36 10.08 -6.82
C VAL A 234 3.88 8.95 -7.73
N VAL A 235 4.27 7.73 -7.40
CA VAL A 235 3.90 6.51 -8.14
C VAL A 235 2.86 5.76 -7.32
N GLY A 236 1.81 5.22 -7.96
CA GLY A 236 0.75 4.47 -7.27
C GLY A 236 -0.53 5.27 -6.96
N GLY A 237 -0.66 6.50 -7.47
CA GLY A 237 -1.88 7.32 -7.38
C GLY A 237 -2.18 7.85 -5.97
N ARG A 238 -3.44 8.24 -5.72
CA ARG A 238 -3.96 8.71 -4.41
C ARG A 238 -4.50 7.55 -3.57
N GLN A 239 -3.76 6.46 -3.45
CA GLN A 239 -4.15 5.29 -2.64
C GLN A 239 -3.04 4.90 -1.66
N ASP A 240 -3.33 3.93 -0.79
CA ASP A 240 -2.42 3.38 0.22
C ASP A 240 -1.09 2.84 -0.37
N LYS A 241 -1.06 2.58 -1.69
CA LYS A 241 0.15 2.16 -2.44
C LYS A 241 0.98 3.32 -3.00
N ALA A 242 0.66 4.56 -2.64
CA ALA A 242 1.40 5.73 -3.11
C ALA A 242 2.82 5.74 -2.55
N VAL A 243 3.81 5.85 -3.44
CA VAL A 243 5.24 5.95 -3.11
C VAL A 243 5.77 7.24 -3.71
N TYR A 244 6.36 8.09 -2.87
CA TYR A 244 7.12 9.25 -3.33
C TYR A 244 8.53 8.82 -3.74
N VAL A 245 8.90 9.09 -4.98
CA VAL A 245 10.20 8.82 -5.57
C VAL A 245 10.92 10.15 -5.83
N PRO A 246 11.93 10.50 -5.01
CA PRO A 246 12.69 11.74 -5.19
C PRO A 246 13.55 11.72 -6.47
N ASP A 247 13.69 12.87 -7.14
CA ASP A 247 14.53 12.99 -8.35
C ASP A 247 16.01 12.74 -8.05
N ILE A 248 16.46 13.06 -6.84
CA ILE A 248 17.85 12.81 -6.42
C ILE A 248 18.15 11.31 -6.43
N TYR A 249 17.19 10.49 -6.00
CA TYR A 249 17.32 9.04 -6.04
C TYR A 249 17.50 8.54 -7.47
N ALA A 250 16.59 8.93 -8.37
CA ALA A 250 16.67 8.54 -9.78
C ALA A 250 17.96 9.05 -10.44
N ARG A 251 18.41 10.27 -10.13
CA ARG A 251 19.69 10.81 -10.61
C ARG A 251 20.89 10.03 -10.09
N THR A 252 20.91 9.67 -8.81
CA THR A 252 22.02 8.91 -8.22
C THR A 252 22.08 7.50 -8.79
N GLN A 253 20.94 6.80 -8.93
CA GLN A 253 20.87 5.52 -9.62
C GLN A 253 21.43 5.65 -11.04
N ASN A 254 20.95 6.66 -11.76
CA ASN A 254 21.37 6.91 -13.13
C ASN A 254 22.87 7.17 -13.22
N SER A 255 23.41 8.07 -12.42
CA SER A 255 24.83 8.42 -12.40
C SER A 255 25.70 7.22 -12.06
N TRP A 256 25.29 6.40 -11.09
CA TRP A 256 26.04 5.20 -10.72
C TRP A 256 26.15 4.22 -11.89
N VAL A 257 25.04 3.96 -12.60
CA VAL A 257 25.05 3.04 -13.76
C VAL A 257 25.94 3.57 -14.88
N ASP A 258 25.90 4.88 -15.18
CA ASP A 258 26.75 5.47 -16.23
C ASP A 258 28.23 5.35 -15.86
N SER A 259 28.58 5.76 -14.63
CA SER A 259 29.97 5.69 -14.16
C SER A 259 30.49 4.25 -14.10
N PHE A 260 29.67 3.31 -13.65
CA PHE A 260 30.06 1.90 -13.57
C PHE A 260 30.31 1.30 -14.95
N LEU A 261 29.39 1.52 -15.91
CA LEU A 261 29.55 1.00 -17.27
C LEU A 261 30.77 1.64 -17.96
N GLN A 262 31.01 2.93 -17.76
CA GLN A 262 32.14 3.63 -18.34
C GLN A 262 33.49 3.15 -17.78
N GLN A 263 33.56 2.84 -16.48
CA GLN A 263 34.80 2.40 -15.82
C GLN A 263 35.10 0.92 -16.06
N ASN A 264 34.10 0.05 -15.98
CA ASN A 264 34.29 -1.39 -15.98
C ASN A 264 33.98 -2.06 -17.33
N GLY A 265 33.22 -1.40 -18.21
CA GLY A 265 32.84 -1.96 -19.51
C GLY A 265 31.76 -3.06 -19.45
N TYR A 266 31.16 -3.32 -18.28
CA TYR A 266 30.04 -4.26 -18.12
C TYR A 266 29.06 -3.75 -17.04
N LEU A 267 27.87 -4.36 -16.97
CA LEU A 267 26.88 -4.15 -15.90
C LEU A 267 26.27 -5.48 -15.47
N GLU A 268 26.25 -5.73 -14.17
CA GLU A 268 25.58 -6.89 -13.58
C GLU A 268 24.10 -6.59 -13.33
N PHE A 269 23.22 -7.54 -13.65
CA PHE A 269 21.77 -7.37 -13.42
C PHE A 269 21.41 -7.41 -11.94
N ASP A 270 22.12 -8.21 -11.12
CA ASP A 270 21.93 -8.24 -9.66
C ASP A 270 22.30 -6.90 -9.01
N ALA A 271 23.39 -6.27 -9.44
CA ALA A 271 23.76 -4.94 -8.94
C ALA A 271 22.67 -3.89 -9.25
N LEU A 272 22.03 -3.97 -10.42
CA LEU A 272 20.91 -3.10 -10.79
C LEU A 272 19.64 -3.39 -9.98
N LEU A 273 19.35 -4.66 -9.68
CA LEU A 273 18.24 -5.04 -8.79
C LEU A 273 18.47 -4.50 -7.37
N ARG A 274 19.68 -4.65 -6.82
CA ARG A 274 20.07 -4.08 -5.52
C ARG A 274 20.03 -2.55 -5.49
N LEU A 275 20.30 -1.91 -6.61
CA LEU A 275 20.18 -0.46 -6.77
C LEU A 275 18.71 0.00 -6.77
N GLY A 276 17.73 -0.91 -6.92
CA GLY A 276 16.30 -0.63 -6.93
C GLY A 276 15.72 -0.44 -8.33
N ILE A 277 16.33 -1.05 -9.35
CA ILE A 277 15.80 -1.10 -10.73
C ILE A 277 15.16 -2.49 -10.93
N PRO A 278 13.82 -2.60 -11.00
CA PRO A 278 13.14 -3.90 -11.01
C PRO A 278 13.30 -4.68 -12.32
N ASP A 279 13.48 -3.98 -13.46
CA ASP A 279 13.75 -4.60 -14.77
C ASP A 279 15.05 -4.04 -15.36
N PRO A 280 16.20 -4.66 -15.04
CA PRO A 280 17.51 -4.25 -15.54
C PRO A 280 17.60 -4.23 -17.07
N SER A 281 17.07 -5.27 -17.73
CA SER A 281 17.19 -5.44 -19.19
C SER A 281 16.46 -4.35 -19.95
N SER A 282 15.20 -4.07 -19.60
CA SER A 282 14.43 -3.01 -20.26
C SER A 282 14.98 -1.63 -19.92
N TYR A 283 15.43 -1.43 -18.68
CA TYR A 283 16.05 -0.17 -18.25
C TYR A 283 17.31 0.16 -19.08
N ILE A 284 18.23 -0.79 -19.22
CA ILE A 284 19.47 -0.62 -20.00
C ILE A 284 19.12 -0.33 -21.47
N ARG A 285 18.21 -1.12 -22.08
CA ARG A 285 17.81 -0.92 -23.49
C ARG A 285 17.18 0.45 -23.73
N LYS A 286 16.38 0.95 -22.78
CA LYS A 286 15.74 2.27 -22.88
C LYS A 286 16.77 3.39 -22.76
N ARG A 287 17.80 3.21 -21.94
CA ARG A 287 18.80 4.23 -21.62
C ARG A 287 19.93 4.30 -22.64
N PHE A 288 20.50 3.16 -23.02
CA PHE A 288 21.65 3.04 -23.91
C PHE A 288 21.23 2.61 -25.33
N LYS A 289 20.25 3.28 -25.92
CA LYS A 289 19.69 2.92 -27.25
C LYS A 289 20.73 2.94 -28.38
N SER A 290 21.74 3.79 -28.27
CA SER A 290 22.79 3.97 -29.27
C SER A 290 24.01 3.07 -29.05
N SER A 291 24.15 2.46 -27.87
CA SER A 291 25.29 1.62 -27.54
C SER A 291 25.00 0.16 -27.91
N LYS A 292 25.88 -0.46 -28.69
CA LYS A 292 25.85 -1.91 -28.89
C LYS A 292 26.32 -2.58 -27.61
N LEU A 293 25.38 -3.15 -26.85
CA LEU A 293 25.64 -3.91 -25.63
C LEU A 293 25.27 -5.37 -25.89
N LEU A 294 26.15 -6.29 -25.52
CA LEU A 294 25.88 -7.71 -25.54
C LEU A 294 25.15 -8.08 -24.25
N PHE A 295 23.90 -8.52 -24.37
CA PHE A 295 23.12 -9.00 -23.23
C PHE A 295 23.40 -10.49 -23.01
N LEU A 296 23.97 -10.81 -21.86
CA LEU A 296 24.13 -12.17 -21.35
C LEU A 296 22.97 -12.49 -20.40
N ARG A 297 23.04 -13.60 -19.67
CA ARG A 297 21.97 -14.01 -18.75
C ARG A 297 21.97 -13.21 -17.46
N ALA A 298 23.14 -13.00 -16.85
CA ALA A 298 23.28 -12.30 -15.56
C ALA A 298 23.88 -10.88 -15.69
N ALA A 299 24.42 -10.52 -16.86
CA ALA A 299 25.10 -9.26 -17.07
C ALA A 299 24.93 -8.76 -18.51
N CYS A 300 25.27 -7.50 -18.76
CA CYS A 300 25.52 -7.00 -20.11
C CYS A 300 26.95 -6.47 -20.24
N VAL A 301 27.53 -6.67 -21.42
CA VAL A 301 28.91 -6.30 -21.73
C VAL A 301 28.93 -5.23 -22.81
N GLY A 302 29.79 -4.22 -22.64
CA GLY A 302 30.00 -3.14 -23.58
C GLY A 302 30.84 -3.55 -24.79
N GLN A 303 30.62 -2.89 -25.93
CA GLN A 303 31.30 -3.20 -27.19
C GLN A 303 32.83 -3.21 -27.06
N ALA A 304 33.43 -2.28 -26.31
CA ALA A 304 34.89 -2.22 -26.16
C ALA A 304 35.49 -3.53 -25.57
N LEU A 305 34.78 -4.15 -24.62
CA LEU A 305 35.21 -5.43 -24.05
C LEU A 305 34.97 -6.59 -25.02
N VAL A 306 33.90 -6.51 -25.83
CA VAL A 306 33.65 -7.45 -26.92
C VAL A 306 34.79 -7.40 -27.94
N ASP A 307 35.17 -6.21 -28.38
CA ASP A 307 36.24 -6.00 -29.37
C ASP A 307 37.59 -6.52 -28.85
N GLN A 308 37.88 -6.34 -27.56
CA GLN A 308 39.12 -6.84 -26.94
C GLN A 308 39.19 -8.38 -26.92
N VAL A 309 38.06 -9.03 -26.61
CA VAL A 309 37.97 -10.50 -26.66
C VAL A 309 38.07 -11.01 -28.09
N GLU A 310 37.40 -10.36 -29.04
CA GLU A 310 37.49 -10.67 -30.47
C GLU A 310 38.93 -10.58 -30.99
N ALA A 311 39.63 -9.49 -30.68
CA ALA A 311 41.03 -9.31 -31.06
C ALA A 311 41.94 -10.41 -30.49
N SER A 312 41.74 -10.77 -29.21
CA SER A 312 42.54 -11.82 -28.54
C SER A 312 42.29 -13.21 -29.17
N VAL A 313 41.04 -13.50 -29.56
CA VAL A 313 40.66 -14.74 -30.25
C VAL A 313 41.28 -14.78 -31.66
N GLU A 314 41.19 -13.68 -32.40
CA GLU A 314 41.75 -13.58 -33.75
C GLU A 314 43.27 -13.72 -33.75
N GLU A 315 43.96 -13.08 -32.80
CA GLU A 315 45.40 -13.20 -32.62
C GLU A 315 45.85 -14.64 -32.33
N ALA A 316 45.17 -15.34 -31.42
CA ALA A 316 45.48 -16.73 -31.09
C ALA A 316 45.33 -17.66 -32.32
N VAL A 317 44.29 -17.42 -33.14
CA VAL A 317 44.06 -18.19 -34.37
C VAL A 317 45.12 -17.89 -35.43
N SER A 318 45.41 -16.60 -35.66
CA SER A 318 46.35 -16.14 -36.67
C SER A 318 47.79 -16.60 -36.39
N SER A 319 48.21 -16.50 -35.12
CA SER A 319 49.54 -16.95 -34.66
C SER A 319 49.68 -18.46 -34.46
N ALA A 320 48.61 -19.23 -34.71
CA ALA A 320 48.56 -20.67 -34.43
C ALA A 320 49.01 -21.00 -32.99
N SER A 321 48.46 -20.27 -32.02
CA SER A 321 48.78 -20.40 -30.59
C SER A 321 47.52 -20.60 -29.74
N TRP A 322 47.63 -20.38 -28.43
CA TRP A 322 46.52 -20.41 -27.48
C TRP A 322 46.54 -19.14 -26.62
N THR A 323 45.37 -18.72 -26.14
CA THR A 323 45.25 -17.61 -25.20
C THR A 323 44.24 -17.94 -24.11
N ASP A 324 44.52 -17.50 -22.88
CA ASP A 324 43.56 -17.54 -21.78
C ASP A 324 42.84 -16.20 -21.68
N LEU A 325 41.52 -16.22 -21.86
CA LEU A 325 40.69 -15.02 -21.81
C LEU A 325 40.32 -14.63 -20.38
N GLN A 326 40.58 -15.48 -19.39
CA GLN A 326 40.21 -15.22 -18.00
C GLN A 326 40.71 -13.87 -17.43
N PRO A 327 41.91 -13.36 -17.76
CA PRO A 327 42.37 -12.04 -17.29
C PRO A 327 41.58 -10.85 -17.82
N ILE A 328 40.92 -11.00 -18.97
CA ILE A 328 40.16 -9.95 -19.66
C ILE A 328 38.68 -10.00 -19.26
N LEU A 329 38.19 -11.19 -18.88
CA LEU A 329 36.79 -11.41 -18.56
C LEU A 329 36.42 -10.85 -17.18
N PRO A 330 35.25 -10.20 -17.05
CA PRO A 330 34.74 -9.79 -15.75
C PRO A 330 34.52 -10.99 -14.82
N SER A 331 35.00 -10.88 -13.58
CA SER A 331 34.89 -11.95 -12.57
C SER A 331 33.44 -12.25 -12.14
N CYS A 332 32.50 -11.36 -12.45
CA CYS A 332 31.07 -11.54 -12.17
C CYS A 332 30.37 -12.46 -13.17
N LEU A 333 31.01 -12.83 -14.29
CA LEU A 333 30.39 -13.69 -15.30
C LEU A 333 30.35 -15.15 -14.84
N SER A 334 29.19 -15.77 -14.96
CA SER A 334 29.05 -17.22 -14.76
C SER A 334 29.76 -18.00 -15.88
N MET A 335 30.08 -19.27 -15.67
CA MET A 335 30.69 -20.11 -16.71
C MET A 335 29.83 -20.20 -17.98
N GLU A 336 28.50 -20.15 -17.82
CA GLU A 336 27.54 -20.10 -18.94
C GLU A 336 27.63 -18.77 -19.70
N ASP A 337 27.67 -17.64 -18.97
CA ASP A 337 27.78 -16.31 -19.57
C ASP A 337 29.13 -16.12 -20.27
N THR A 338 30.21 -16.62 -19.68
CA THR A 338 31.55 -16.64 -20.29
C THR A 338 31.55 -17.47 -21.56
N GLY A 339 30.96 -18.67 -21.54
CA GLY A 339 30.83 -19.51 -22.74
C GLY A 339 30.01 -18.84 -23.83
N MET A 340 28.90 -18.18 -23.48
CA MET A 340 28.09 -17.40 -24.42
C MET A 340 28.88 -16.22 -25.01
N PHE A 341 29.64 -15.52 -24.19
CA PHE A 341 30.43 -14.37 -24.61
C PHE A 341 31.54 -14.78 -25.59
N ILE A 342 32.33 -15.80 -25.26
CA ILE A 342 33.39 -16.32 -26.14
C ILE A 342 32.80 -16.89 -27.43
N SER A 343 31.69 -17.63 -27.35
CA SER A 343 31.00 -18.16 -28.54
C SER A 343 30.53 -17.04 -29.47
N GLN A 344 30.05 -15.93 -28.90
CA GLN A 344 29.63 -14.78 -29.68
C GLN A 344 30.82 -14.07 -30.34
N ALA A 345 31.92 -13.88 -29.61
CA ALA A 345 33.15 -13.32 -30.17
C ALA A 345 33.68 -14.17 -31.35
N MET A 346 33.77 -15.49 -31.17
CA MET A 346 34.19 -16.42 -32.23
C MET A 346 33.25 -16.45 -33.45
N ARG A 347 31.95 -16.15 -33.26
CA ARG A 347 31.00 -16.00 -34.38
C ARG A 347 31.26 -14.71 -35.14
N ASN A 348 31.51 -13.62 -34.43
CA ASN A 348 31.78 -12.31 -35.04
C ASN A 348 33.10 -12.33 -35.85
N THR A 349 34.12 -13.02 -35.35
CA THR A 349 35.42 -13.21 -36.04
C THR A 349 35.43 -14.37 -37.05
N ASN A 350 34.33 -15.12 -37.19
CA ASN A 350 34.21 -16.30 -38.07
C ASN A 350 35.30 -17.38 -37.84
N THR A 351 35.71 -17.59 -36.59
CA THR A 351 36.80 -18.52 -36.19
C THR A 351 36.29 -19.84 -35.60
N GLN A 352 34.99 -20.12 -35.67
CA GLN A 352 34.33 -21.30 -35.07
C GLN A 352 34.92 -22.64 -35.50
N SER A 353 35.38 -22.76 -36.75
CA SER A 353 36.02 -23.97 -37.28
C SER A 353 37.53 -24.02 -37.09
N SER A 354 38.14 -22.91 -36.66
CA SER A 354 39.59 -22.71 -36.61
C SER A 354 40.13 -22.63 -35.18
N ALA A 355 39.25 -22.62 -34.17
CA ALA A 355 39.61 -22.61 -32.76
C ALA A 355 38.67 -23.48 -31.93
N ARG A 356 39.17 -23.99 -30.82
CA ARG A 356 38.40 -24.69 -29.79
C ARG A 356 38.52 -23.99 -28.45
N VAL A 357 37.43 -23.98 -27.69
CA VAL A 357 37.42 -23.52 -26.31
C VAL A 357 37.68 -24.71 -25.38
N LEU A 358 38.73 -24.63 -24.57
CA LEU A 358 39.10 -25.62 -23.55
C LEU A 358 39.01 -24.98 -22.16
N GLY A 359 38.59 -25.74 -21.16
CA GLY A 359 38.50 -25.26 -19.77
C GLY A 359 37.50 -24.11 -19.53
N GLY A 360 36.69 -23.75 -20.53
CA GLY A 360 35.70 -22.68 -20.46
C GLY A 360 36.23 -21.27 -20.79
N THR A 361 37.53 -21.01 -20.62
CA THR A 361 38.14 -19.68 -20.82
C THR A 361 39.30 -19.65 -21.82
N VAL A 362 39.89 -20.80 -22.13
CA VAL A 362 41.08 -20.90 -22.98
C VAL A 362 40.67 -21.15 -24.42
N VAL A 363 41.11 -20.30 -25.33
CA VAL A 363 40.89 -20.46 -26.77
C VAL A 363 42.16 -20.95 -27.42
N VAL A 364 42.07 -22.09 -28.12
CA VAL A 364 43.20 -22.77 -28.75
C VAL A 364 42.96 -22.89 -30.25
N SER A 365 43.93 -22.47 -31.06
CA SER A 365 43.88 -22.65 -32.52
C SER A 365 43.94 -24.13 -32.91
N GLU A 366 43.13 -24.55 -33.89
CA GLU A 366 43.17 -25.92 -34.44
C GLU A 366 44.52 -26.23 -35.10
N LYS A 367 45.20 -25.20 -35.64
CA LYS A 367 46.56 -25.33 -36.18
C LYS A 367 47.57 -25.64 -35.07
N PHE A 368 47.40 -25.05 -33.89
CA PHE A 368 48.23 -25.35 -32.72
C PHE A 368 48.03 -26.79 -32.27
N ILE A 369 46.78 -27.23 -32.15
CA ILE A 369 46.43 -28.62 -31.78
C ILE A 369 47.05 -29.60 -32.78
N SER A 370 46.89 -29.33 -34.09
CA SER A 370 47.46 -30.17 -35.15
C SER A 370 48.99 -30.24 -35.06
N SER A 371 49.65 -29.12 -34.76
CA SER A 371 51.11 -29.07 -34.59
C SER A 371 51.57 -29.86 -33.36
N CYS A 372 50.81 -29.82 -32.26
CA CYS A 372 51.08 -30.63 -31.08
C CYS A 372 50.89 -32.13 -31.36
N LEU A 373 49.88 -32.52 -32.15
CA LEU A 373 49.67 -33.93 -32.52
C LEU A 373 50.87 -34.52 -33.27
N LEU A 374 51.50 -33.75 -34.17
CA LEU A 374 52.70 -34.19 -34.91
C LEU A 374 53.87 -34.56 -33.98
N LEU A 375 54.00 -33.92 -32.82
CA LEU A 375 55.04 -34.26 -31.84
C LEU A 375 54.87 -35.66 -31.24
N PHE A 376 53.64 -36.19 -31.26
CA PHE A 376 53.35 -37.52 -30.76
C PHE A 376 53.40 -38.60 -31.84
N ASP A 377 53.55 -38.25 -33.12
CA ASP A 377 53.52 -39.22 -34.22
C ASP A 377 54.62 -40.27 -34.09
N GLU A 378 55.84 -39.87 -33.73
CA GLU A 378 56.95 -40.83 -33.55
C GLU A 378 56.67 -41.78 -32.38
N ALA A 379 56.21 -41.25 -31.24
CA ALA A 379 55.87 -42.06 -30.07
C ALA A 379 54.65 -42.98 -30.35
N LEU A 380 53.69 -42.52 -31.15
CA LEU A 380 52.53 -43.28 -31.59
C LEU A 380 52.96 -44.42 -32.52
N GLN A 381 53.84 -44.15 -33.49
CA GLN A 381 54.40 -45.16 -34.40
C GLN A 381 55.23 -46.20 -33.65
N GLN A 382 56.07 -45.78 -32.69
CA GLN A 382 56.84 -46.71 -31.86
C GLN A 382 55.93 -47.61 -31.01
N LYS A 383 54.88 -47.04 -30.38
CA LYS A 383 53.89 -47.84 -29.65
C LYS A 383 53.11 -48.78 -30.57
N ALA A 384 52.66 -48.31 -31.72
CA ALA A 384 51.96 -49.14 -32.70
C ALA A 384 52.82 -50.31 -33.19
N GLN A 385 54.10 -50.06 -33.51
CA GLN A 385 55.05 -51.12 -33.88
C GLN A 385 55.31 -52.10 -32.73
N THR A 386 55.36 -51.61 -31.49
CA THR A 386 55.54 -52.45 -30.30
C THR A 386 54.32 -53.32 -30.04
N GLU A 387 53.10 -52.79 -30.22
CA GLU A 387 51.86 -53.58 -30.12
C GLU A 387 51.73 -54.62 -31.23
N VAL A 388 52.09 -54.28 -32.48
CA VAL A 388 52.08 -55.23 -33.61
C VAL A 388 53.07 -56.38 -33.38
N LYS A 389 54.24 -56.10 -32.79
CA LYS A 389 55.23 -57.14 -32.45
C LYS A 389 54.80 -58.01 -31.26
N ASN A 390 54.01 -57.46 -30.35
CA ASN A 390 53.57 -58.16 -29.13
C ASN A 390 52.23 -58.91 -29.31
N ASN A 391 51.55 -58.75 -30.45
CA ASN A 391 50.23 -59.35 -30.68
C ASN A 391 50.27 -60.29 -31.91
N PRO A 392 50.22 -61.63 -31.74
CA PRO A 392 50.44 -62.60 -32.81
C PRO A 392 49.33 -62.65 -33.88
N VAL A 393 48.26 -61.88 -33.73
CA VAL A 393 47.12 -61.86 -34.67
C VAL A 393 47.43 -61.10 -35.96
N PHE A 394 48.41 -60.20 -35.98
CA PHE A 394 48.79 -59.42 -37.18
C PHE A 394 49.94 -60.03 -38.00
N LEU A 395 50.44 -61.21 -37.62
CA LEU A 395 51.51 -61.95 -38.31
C LEU A 395 51.00 -63.09 -39.21
N ILE A 396 49.69 -63.19 -39.46
CA ILE A 396 49.16 -64.15 -40.43
C ILE A 396 49.25 -63.52 -41.82
N THR A 397 50.20 -63.97 -42.64
CA THR A 397 50.24 -63.63 -44.06
C THR A 397 49.20 -64.46 -44.82
N GLU A 398 48.77 -63.99 -46.00
CA GLU A 398 47.83 -64.74 -46.86
C GLU A 398 48.33 -66.15 -47.24
N GLU A 399 49.63 -66.43 -47.07
CA GLU A 399 50.22 -67.75 -47.31
C GLU A 399 49.89 -68.78 -46.22
N ASP A 400 49.74 -68.34 -44.96
CA ASP A 400 49.39 -69.23 -43.84
C ASP A 400 47.91 -69.66 -43.88
N LEU A 401 47.05 -68.81 -44.43
CA LEU A 401 45.63 -69.14 -44.68
C LEU A 401 45.45 -70.18 -45.81
N LYS A 402 46.39 -70.27 -46.76
CA LYS A 402 46.35 -71.25 -47.87
C LYS A 402 46.87 -72.63 -47.47
N GLN A 403 47.76 -72.73 -46.49
CA GLN A 403 48.20 -74.04 -45.97
C GLN A 403 47.14 -74.70 -45.09
N ALA A 404 46.31 -73.92 -44.39
CA ALA A 404 45.20 -74.43 -43.58
C ALA A 404 44.02 -74.98 -44.41
N SER A 405 43.81 -74.48 -45.64
CA SER A 405 42.72 -74.95 -46.51
C SER A 405 43.03 -76.27 -47.24
N ILE A 406 44.30 -76.64 -47.40
CA ILE A 406 44.71 -77.87 -48.10
C ILE A 406 44.58 -79.13 -47.20
N LEU A 407 44.59 -78.97 -45.87
CA LEU A 407 44.53 -80.08 -44.92
C LEU A 407 43.10 -80.54 -44.54
N THR A 408 42.05 -79.90 -45.09
CA THR A 408 40.65 -80.18 -44.69
C THR A 408 39.77 -80.74 -45.81
N GLU A 409 40.34 -81.11 -46.97
CA GLU A 409 39.64 -81.82 -48.04
C GLU A 409 40.11 -83.28 -48.18
N SER A 410 39.77 -84.13 -47.20
CA SER A 410 39.52 -85.54 -47.52
C SER A 410 38.59 -86.18 -46.49
N SER A 411 37.51 -86.77 -47.01
CA SER A 411 36.46 -87.55 -46.34
C SER A 411 35.34 -86.79 -45.60
N ALA A 412 34.31 -86.45 -46.37
CA ALA A 412 32.93 -86.37 -45.88
C ALA A 412 32.22 -87.74 -46.13
N PRO A 413 30.96 -87.95 -45.73
CA PRO A 413 30.44 -88.06 -44.35
C PRO A 413 29.51 -89.30 -44.19
N SER A 414 29.06 -89.68 -42.99
CA SER A 414 27.67 -90.17 -42.77
C SER A 414 27.30 -90.52 -41.31
N LYS A 415 26.12 -90.00 -40.90
CA LYS A 415 24.97 -90.64 -40.20
C LYS A 415 25.27 -91.78 -39.20
N LYS A 416 24.68 -91.90 -38.01
CA LYS A 416 23.53 -91.28 -37.33
C LYS A 416 23.28 -92.11 -36.06
N GLU A 417 23.42 -91.55 -34.86
CA GLU A 417 22.73 -91.98 -33.61
C GLU A 417 23.13 -90.95 -32.53
N LYS A 418 22.30 -89.97 -32.16
CA LYS A 418 21.04 -90.06 -31.40
C LYS A 418 21.29 -90.55 -29.95
N ARG A 419 21.03 -89.61 -29.04
CA ARG A 419 20.66 -89.76 -27.63
C ARG A 419 21.78 -89.96 -26.59
N GLU A 420 21.79 -88.96 -25.69
CA GLU A 420 21.84 -89.15 -24.22
C GLU A 420 23.20 -89.04 -23.54
N ALA A 421 23.58 -87.79 -23.23
CA ALA A 421 24.12 -87.33 -21.95
C ALA A 421 24.51 -85.85 -22.15
N GLU A 422 23.70 -84.85 -21.81
CA GLU A 422 23.07 -84.63 -20.50
C GLU A 422 23.99 -85.06 -19.35
N ARG A 423 24.93 -84.18 -18.97
CA ARG A 423 25.41 -83.91 -17.60
C ARG A 423 26.83 -83.36 -17.64
N ARG A 424 26.93 -82.07 -17.91
CA ARG A 424 27.90 -81.11 -17.33
C ARG A 424 27.54 -79.75 -17.93
N LYS A 425 26.48 -79.10 -17.40
CA LYS A 425 26.59 -78.01 -16.41
C LYS A 425 27.71 -77.04 -16.81
N LYS A 426 27.31 -75.85 -17.27
CA LYS A 426 27.23 -74.65 -16.40
C LYS A 426 28.59 -74.32 -15.80
N ALA A 427 29.28 -73.37 -16.41
CA ALA A 427 29.87 -72.22 -15.71
C ALA A 427 30.42 -71.27 -16.77
N ALA A 428 30.03 -69.99 -16.66
CA ALA A 428 30.64 -68.82 -17.29
C ALA A 428 30.64 -68.79 -18.83
N GLU A 429 30.15 -67.78 -19.55
CA GLU A 429 29.79 -66.41 -19.25
C GLU A 429 29.01 -65.90 -20.49
N GLY A 430 27.81 -65.34 -20.29
CA GLY A 430 27.36 -64.22 -21.12
C GLY A 430 28.18 -62.99 -20.68
N SER A 431 28.35 -61.91 -21.42
CA SER A 431 27.58 -61.21 -22.46
C SER A 431 28.52 -60.07 -22.93
N GLY A 432 28.32 -59.31 -24.01
CA GLY A 432 27.06 -58.96 -24.64
C GLY A 432 27.25 -58.21 -25.95
N SER A 433 26.11 -58.10 -26.61
CA SER A 433 25.88 -57.73 -27.99
C SER A 433 25.79 -56.21 -28.18
N MET A 434 26.34 -55.75 -29.30
CA MET A 434 25.88 -54.53 -29.95
C MET A 434 24.57 -54.79 -30.73
N LYS A 435 23.89 -53.67 -31.00
CA LYS A 435 23.11 -53.33 -32.19
C LYS A 435 21.61 -53.68 -32.25
N ALA A 436 20.86 -52.57 -32.17
CA ALA A 436 20.13 -51.98 -33.30
C ALA A 436 18.60 -52.05 -33.24
N GLY A 437 18.00 -50.92 -33.61
CA GLY A 437 16.70 -50.86 -34.27
C GLY A 437 15.58 -50.35 -33.36
N GLY A 438 15.21 -49.09 -33.56
CA GLY A 438 14.14 -48.42 -32.83
C GLY A 438 12.72 -48.75 -33.32
N GLY A 439 11.75 -48.15 -32.65
CA GLY A 439 10.35 -48.12 -33.09
C GLY A 439 9.35 -48.06 -31.94
N GLY A 440 8.85 -46.85 -31.66
CA GLY A 440 7.40 -46.56 -31.61
C GLY A 440 6.49 -47.16 -30.55
N SER A 441 5.93 -46.25 -29.75
CA SER A 441 4.51 -46.17 -29.29
C SER A 441 3.98 -47.08 -28.16
N ASN A 442 3.61 -46.39 -27.07
CA ASN A 442 2.46 -46.56 -26.16
C ASN A 442 1.66 -47.88 -26.18
N ALA A 443 1.56 -48.54 -25.01
CA ALA A 443 0.36 -48.54 -24.15
C ALA A 443 0.31 -49.72 -23.15
N ARG A 444 -0.14 -49.39 -21.93
CA ARG A 444 -0.92 -50.19 -20.96
C ARG A 444 -0.27 -51.26 -20.06
N GLU A 445 -0.36 -50.92 -18.76
CA GLU A 445 -1.10 -51.65 -17.71
C GLU A 445 -0.50 -52.82 -16.89
N ILE A 446 -0.32 -52.50 -15.59
CA ILE A 446 -0.84 -53.14 -14.35
C ILE A 446 -0.48 -54.62 -14.00
N ARG A 447 -0.19 -54.75 -12.69
CA ARG A 447 -0.38 -55.88 -11.74
C ARG A 447 0.93 -56.63 -11.47
N ILE A 448 1.31 -56.89 -10.21
CA ILE A 448 0.53 -57.71 -9.27
C ILE A 448 0.70 -57.25 -7.80
N ARG A 449 -0.41 -57.45 -7.09
CA ARG A 449 -0.74 -57.21 -5.69
C ARG A 449 -0.23 -58.32 -4.75
N LYS A 450 0.00 -57.89 -3.50
CA LYS A 450 -0.34 -58.53 -2.20
C LYS A 450 0.58 -59.68 -1.72
N THR A 451 0.96 -59.72 -0.44
CA THR A 451 0.00 -59.83 0.67
C THR A 451 0.63 -59.58 2.06
N LYS A 452 -0.17 -58.85 2.88
CA LYS A 452 -0.52 -59.08 4.31
C LYS A 452 0.62 -58.91 5.34
N LYS A 453 0.42 -58.35 6.53
CA LYS A 453 -0.73 -58.14 7.46
C LYS A 453 -0.12 -57.38 8.67
N LYS A 454 -0.79 -56.68 9.60
CA LYS A 454 -2.19 -56.53 10.01
C LYS A 454 -2.24 -55.44 11.11
N ALA A 455 -3.31 -54.64 11.08
CA ALA A 455 -4.09 -54.07 12.22
C ALA A 455 -3.39 -53.11 13.21
N ARG A 456 -4.06 -52.10 13.78
CA ARG A 456 -5.51 -51.78 13.97
C ARG A 456 -5.57 -50.26 14.26
N ARG A 457 -6.40 -49.43 13.60
CA ARG A 457 -7.82 -49.09 13.89
C ARG A 457 -8.00 -48.51 15.32
N GLU A 458 -8.69 -47.40 15.57
CA GLU A 458 -9.66 -46.62 14.79
C GLU A 458 -10.05 -45.33 15.57
N GLU A 459 -10.52 -44.29 14.85
CA GLU A 459 -11.66 -43.38 15.15
C GLU A 459 -11.71 -42.56 16.48
N ASP A 460 -12.25 -41.33 16.56
CA ASP A 460 -12.87 -40.39 15.63
C ASP A 460 -13.05 -39.02 16.34
N SER A 461 -13.41 -37.99 15.57
CA SER A 461 -14.34 -36.88 15.89
C SER A 461 -13.97 -35.74 16.88
N ASP A 462 -13.87 -34.55 16.27
CA ASP A 462 -14.56 -33.27 16.55
C ASP A 462 -14.26 -32.30 17.72
N GLU A 463 -14.37 -31.03 17.31
CA GLU A 463 -14.78 -29.78 18.00
C GLU A 463 -13.83 -28.98 18.91
N ASP A 464 -13.49 -27.80 18.36
CA ASP A 464 -13.74 -26.45 18.88
C ASP A 464 -13.08 -25.93 20.17
N THR A 465 -12.96 -24.59 20.20
CA THR A 465 -12.64 -23.65 21.28
C THR A 465 -11.19 -23.15 21.41
N GLY A 466 -11.12 -21.81 21.52
CA GLY A 466 -9.92 -20.98 21.39
C GLY A 466 -9.10 -20.76 22.68
N PRO A 467 -8.51 -19.57 22.85
CA PRO A 467 -7.12 -19.43 23.26
C PRO A 467 -6.93 -19.34 24.77
N SER A 468 -5.80 -19.83 25.28
CA SER A 468 -5.36 -19.54 26.64
C SER A 468 -3.91 -19.07 26.69
N GLN A 469 -3.77 -18.00 27.46
CA GLN A 469 -2.58 -17.25 27.81
C GLN A 469 -1.58 -18.13 28.58
N HIS A 470 -0.28 -17.94 28.33
CA HIS A 470 0.76 -18.33 29.27
C HIS A 470 1.52 -17.08 29.73
N SER A 471 1.20 -16.67 30.95
CA SER A 471 2.03 -15.86 31.83
C SER A 471 2.92 -16.77 32.69
N ASN A 472 3.87 -16.13 33.36
CA ASN A 472 4.81 -16.59 34.40
C ASN A 472 6.20 -17.06 33.93
N THR A 473 7.23 -16.20 34.03
CA THR A 473 7.99 -15.75 35.22
C THR A 473 9.02 -16.77 35.71
N HIS A 474 10.29 -16.35 35.71
CA HIS A 474 11.32 -16.78 36.67
C HIS A 474 12.49 -15.77 36.65
N PRO A 475 13.31 -15.70 37.73
CA PRO A 475 13.68 -14.45 38.38
C PRO A 475 15.20 -14.21 38.39
N TYR A 476 15.56 -13.04 38.90
CA TYR A 476 16.88 -12.65 39.38
C TYR A 476 17.46 -13.63 40.41
N GLU A 477 18.77 -13.92 40.31
CA GLU A 477 19.78 -13.72 41.39
C GLU A 477 21.17 -14.28 40.98
N ARG A 478 22.09 -13.39 40.58
CA ARG A 478 23.41 -13.09 41.20
C ARG A 478 24.35 -12.41 40.22
#